data_AF-A0A6N4T8G1-F1
#
_entry.id   AF-A0A6N4T8G1-F1
#
_cell.length_a   1.000
_cell.length_b   1.000
_cell.length_c   1.000
_cell.angle_alpha   90.00
_cell.angle_beta   90.00
_cell.angle_gamma   90.00
#
_symmetry.space_group_name_H-M   'P 1'
#
loop_
_entity.id
_entity.type
_entity.pdbx_description
1 polymer ?
#
loop_
_entity_poly.entity_id
_entity_poly.type
_entity_poly.pdbx_seq_one_letter_code
_entity_poly.pdbx_strand_id
1 'polypeptide(L)' 'MLDAMLRDFTTWYNLIRPHQHLHGHTPAEVWTGINPYITPPKSVHQFEAWDDLLQGYYLRR' A
#
# COMPACT_ATOMS: atom_id res chain seq x y z
N MET A 1 -10.54 17.66 -7.33
CA MET A 1 -9.12 17.89 -7.00
C MET A 1 -8.79 17.29 -5.64
N LEU A 2 -9.46 17.73 -4.56
CA LEU A 2 -9.27 17.15 -3.21
C LEU A 2 -9.57 15.65 -3.14
N ASP A 3 -10.66 15.19 -3.77
CA ASP A 3 -11.04 13.76 -3.73
C ASP A 3 -10.00 12.85 -4.39
N ALA A 4 -9.32 13.34 -5.43
CA ALA A 4 -8.24 12.60 -6.07
C ALA A 4 -7.04 12.48 -5.13
N MET A 5 -6.64 13.59 -4.51
CA MET A 5 -5.54 13.59 -3.54
C MET A 5 -5.85 12.68 -2.34
N LEU A 6 -7.06 12.76 -1.78
CA LEU A 6 -7.45 11.91 -0.66
C LEU A 6 -7.44 10.42 -1.04
N ARG A 7 -7.91 10.09 -2.26
CA ARG A 7 -7.87 8.71 -2.78
C ARG A 7 -6.45 8.20 -2.95
N ASP A 8 -5.56 9.01 -3.53
CA ASP A 8 -4.17 8.63 -3.75
C ASP A 8 -3.46 8.40 -2.41
N PHE A 9 -3.64 9.31 -1.46
CA PHE A 9 -3.09 9.18 -0.11
C PHE A 9 -3.65 7.97 0.62
N THR A 10 -4.97 7.75 0.59
CA THR A 10 -5.63 6.62 1.25
C THR A 10 -5.14 5.29 0.67
N THR A 11 -4.95 5.22 -0.65
CA THR A 11 -4.41 4.03 -1.33
C THR A 11 -2.99 3.78 -0.88
N TRP A 12 -2.12 4.80 -0.94
CA TRP A 12 -0.72 4.69 -0.56
C TRP A 12 -0.55 4.28 0.91
N TYR A 13 -1.27 4.94 1.82
CA TYR A 13 -1.18 4.68 3.25
C TYR A 13 -1.66 3.27 3.62
N ASN A 14 -2.80 2.82 3.08
CA ASN A 14 -3.40 1.56 3.52
C ASN A 14 -2.90 0.33 2.78
N LEU A 15 -2.48 0.48 1.52
CA LEU A 15 -2.24 -0.67 0.62
C LEU A 15 -0.80 -0.78 0.12
N ILE A 16 0.01 0.28 0.23
CA ILE A 16 1.35 0.31 -0.38
C ILE A 16 2.42 0.49 0.69
N ARG A 17 2.25 1.42 1.64
CA ARG A 17 3.26 1.81 2.61
C ARG A 17 3.34 0.83 3.79
N PRO A 18 4.46 0.13 4.00
CA PRO A 18 4.73 -0.60 5.23
C PRO A 18 4.88 0.34 6.42
N HIS A 19 4.39 -0.07 7.59
CA HIS A 19 4.50 0.72 8.82
C HIS A 19 5.35 0.00 9.87
N GLN A 20 6.30 0.71 10.48
CA GLN A 20 7.18 0.15 11.52
C GLN A 20 6.39 -0.38 12.74
N HIS A 21 5.38 0.35 13.18
CA HIS A 21 4.52 -0.08 14.30
C HIS A 21 3.59 -1.25 13.95
N LEU A 22 3.47 -1.58 12.65
CA LEU A 22 2.78 -2.78 12.14
C LEU A 22 3.78 -3.86 11.74
N HIS A 23 5.01 -3.81 12.26
CA HIS A 23 6.07 -4.78 11.95
C HIS A 23 6.38 -4.92 10.46
N GLY A 24 6.28 -3.82 9.69
CA GLY A 24 6.52 -3.83 8.24
C GLY A 24 5.33 -4.27 7.39
N HIS A 25 4.14 -4.41 7.98
CA HIS A 25 2.90 -4.61 7.24
C HIS A 25 2.25 -3.27 6.85
N THR A 26 1.42 -3.32 5.82
CA THR A 26 0.42 -2.30 5.52
C THR A 26 -0.80 -2.46 6.44
N PRO A 27 -1.59 -1.39 6.69
CA PRO A 27 -2.85 -1.50 7.43
C PRO A 27 -3.79 -2.56 6.85
N ALA A 28 -3.90 -2.66 5.53
CA ALA A 28 -4.73 -3.66 4.89
C ALA A 28 -4.25 -5.10 5.15
N GLU A 29 -2.95 -5.35 5.14
CA GLU A 29 -2.40 -6.68 5.49
C GLU A 29 -2.71 -7.06 6.93
N VAL A 30 -2.62 -6.12 7.87
CA VAL A 30 -2.97 -6.37 9.28
C VAL A 30 -4.46 -6.68 9.42
N TRP A 31 -5.35 -5.89 8.81
CA TRP A 31 -6.80 -6.09 8.92
C TRP A 31 -7.30 -7.35 8.21
N THR A 32 -6.64 -7.77 7.13
CA THR A 32 -7.01 -8.99 6.38
C THR A 32 -6.33 -10.24 6.90
N GLY A 33 -5.37 -10.11 7.83
CA GLY A 33 -4.59 -11.24 8.35
C GLY A 33 -3.65 -11.87 7.33
N ILE A 34 -3.30 -11.15 6.26
CA ILE A 34 -2.41 -11.65 5.21
C ILE A 34 -0.97 -11.43 5.64
N ASN A 35 -0.17 -12.52 5.64
CA ASN A 35 1.27 -12.43 5.82
C ASN A 35 1.97 -12.33 4.45
N PRO A 36 2.51 -11.14 4.10
CA PRO A 36 3.09 -10.90 2.79
C PRO A 36 4.43 -11.59 2.56
N TYR A 37 5.07 -12.11 3.61
CA TYR A 37 6.38 -12.75 3.56
C TYR A 37 6.30 -14.26 3.28
N ILE A 38 5.11 -14.84 3.37
CA ILE A 38 4.88 -16.28 3.09
C ILE A 38 3.85 -16.50 1.98
N THR A 39 3.15 -15.45 1.54
CA THR A 39 2.16 -15.52 0.45
C THR A 39 2.56 -14.54 -0.66
N PRO A 40 2.91 -15.05 -1.86
CA PRO A 40 3.27 -14.18 -2.98
C PRO A 40 2.04 -13.40 -3.47
N PRO A 41 2.24 -12.18 -4.00
CA PRO A 41 1.16 -11.41 -4.61
C PRO A 41 0.69 -12.04 -5.93
N LYS A 42 -0.60 -11.92 -6.23
CA LYS A 42 -1.20 -12.29 -7.53
C LYS A 42 -0.72 -11.38 -8.67
N SER A 43 -0.45 -10.11 -8.38
CA SER A 43 0.17 -9.17 -9.32
C SER A 43 0.84 -8.02 -8.58
N VAL A 44 1.79 -7.36 -9.25
CA VAL A 44 2.56 -6.23 -8.73
C VAL A 44 2.40 -5.07 -9.71
N HIS A 45 2.03 -3.90 -9.20
CA HIS A 45 1.91 -2.68 -9.99
C HIS A 45 2.72 -1.56 -9.34
N GLN A 46 3.49 -0.82 -10.13
CA GLN A 46 4.11 0.41 -9.65
C GLN A 46 3.02 1.44 -9.35
N PHE A 47 3.18 2.16 -8.25
CA PHE A 47 2.34 3.28 -7.87
C PHE A 47 3.21 4.52 -7.69
N GLU A 48 2.77 5.61 -8.30
CA GLU A 48 3.39 6.93 -8.21
C GLU A 48 2.26 7.97 -8.17
N ALA A 49 2.35 8.92 -7.25
CA ALA A 49 1.45 10.06 -7.18
C ALA A 49 2.15 11.26 -6.52
N TRP A 50 1.60 12.45 -6.78
CA TRP A 50 2.07 13.73 -6.22
C TRP A 50 3.54 14.01 -6.56
N ASP A 51 3.87 13.94 -7.86
CA ASP A 51 5.22 14.19 -8.37
C ASP A 51 6.27 13.41 -7.58
N ASP A 52 6.15 12.08 -7.62
CA ASP A 52 7.08 11.16 -6.96
C ASP A 52 7.09 11.21 -5.41
N LEU A 53 6.23 11.99 -4.76
CA LEU A 53 6.19 12.03 -3.30
C LEU A 53 5.58 10.75 -2.70
N LEU A 54 4.54 10.21 -3.35
CA LEU A 54 3.93 8.94 -2.97
C LEU A 54 4.37 7.87 -3.96
N GLN A 55 5.16 6.91 -3.48
CA GLN A 55 5.68 5.83 -4.31
C GLN A 55 5.56 4.47 -3.65
N GLY A 56 5.59 3.43 -4.46
CA GLY A 56 5.83 2.07 -4.02
C GLY A 56 5.24 1.05 -4.98
N TYR A 57 4.97 -0.14 -4.45
CA TYR A 57 4.37 -1.22 -5.21
C TYR A 57 3.02 -1.59 -4.61
N TYR A 58 1.96 -1.51 -5.41
CA TYR A 58 0.68 -2.09 -5.05
C TYR A 58 0.71 -3.59 -5.30
N LEU A 59 0.60 -4.35 -4.20
CA LEU A 59 0.67 -5.80 -4.20
C LEU A 59 -0.74 -6.37 -4.13
N ARG A 60 -1.27 -6.83 -5.27
CA ARG A 60 -2.59 -7.48 -5.29
C ARG A 60 -2.48 -8.86 -4.66
N ARG A 61 -3.16 -9.10 -3.54
CA ARG A 61 -3.12 -10.36 -2.79
C ARG A 61 -4.27 -11.30 -3.15
#